data_AF-A0A1G0ELI1-F1
#
_entry.id   AF-A0A1G0ELI1-F1
#
_cell.length_a   1.000
_cell.length_b   1.000
_cell.length_c   1.000
_cell.angle_alpha   90.00
_cell.angle_beta   90.00
_cell.angle_gamma   90.00
#
_symmetry.space_group_name_H-M   'P 1'
#
loop_
_entity.id
_entity.type
_entity.pdbx_description
1 polymer ?
#
loop_
_entity_poly.entity_id
_entity_poly.type
_entity_poly.pdbx_seq_one_letter_code
_entity_poly.pdbx_strand_id
1 'polypeptide(L)'
;MKNVFLGIMSVIAMLGITGNVLAAEKKAAPAEKAMPMYWDKWDKGTAKGIVPPCGVNVLPLGGDDILQATVDTYCAVKPGQYSSYINPAVMDIYKKRGNKYPDGKTGILEFKEIGVAFTTDHKNGMPIYDVVSLKDGKSVASKEKGHPLNPEVCANCHASFKQVCVGFVCGNR
;
A
#
# COMPACT_ATOMS: atom_id res chain seq x y z
N MET A 1 -37.62 -15.96 -72.28
CA MET A 1 -37.44 -14.58 -72.77
C MET A 1 -36.30 -13.94 -72.00
N LYS A 2 -35.27 -13.46 -72.74
CA LYS A 2 -34.35 -12.33 -72.49
C LYS A 2 -33.92 -12.06 -71.03
N ASN A 3 -32.67 -12.32 -70.65
CA ASN A 3 -31.46 -11.48 -70.85
C ASN A 3 -31.37 -10.26 -69.91
N VAL A 4 -30.24 -10.23 -69.18
CA VAL A 4 -29.35 -9.07 -68.97
C VAL A 4 -29.77 -7.99 -67.94
N PHE A 5 -28.96 -7.86 -66.88
CA PHE A 5 -28.60 -6.61 -66.20
C PHE A 5 -27.13 -6.77 -65.78
N LEU A 6 -26.14 -6.43 -66.62
CA LEU A 6 -25.54 -5.09 -66.83
C LEU A 6 -25.34 -4.31 -65.53
N GLY A 7 -24.08 -4.28 -65.08
CA GLY A 7 -23.62 -3.50 -63.95
C GLY A 7 -23.52 -2.01 -64.23
N ILE A 8 -23.34 -1.26 -63.15
CA ILE A 8 -22.86 0.12 -63.18
C ILE A 8 -21.82 0.24 -62.06
N MET A 9 -20.55 0.37 -62.48
CA MET A 9 -19.52 0.99 -61.66
C MET A 9 -19.87 2.46 -61.51
N SER A 10 -19.98 2.94 -60.27
CA SER A 10 -19.86 4.37 -59.97
C SER A 10 -18.60 4.59 -59.15
N VAL A 11 -17.58 5.08 -59.83
CA VAL A 11 -16.44 5.78 -59.25
C VAL A 11 -16.98 7.11 -58.71
N ILE A 12 -16.94 7.29 -57.40
CA ILE A 12 -16.99 8.61 -56.77
C ILE A 12 -15.60 8.87 -56.22
N ALA A 13 -14.81 9.58 -57.03
CA ALA A 13 -13.74 10.42 -56.52
C ALA A 13 -14.42 11.67 -55.96
N MET A 14 -14.13 12.06 -54.72
CA MET A 14 -13.87 13.46 -54.37
C MET A 14 -13.52 13.68 -52.90
N LEU A 15 -12.56 14.60 -52.74
CA LEU A 15 -12.35 15.51 -51.62
C LEU A 15 -11.62 14.94 -50.41
N GLY A 16 -10.28 14.94 -50.54
CA GLY A 16 -9.38 15.03 -49.40
C GLY A 16 -9.67 16.29 -48.60
N ILE A 17 -10.09 16.10 -47.36
CA ILE A 17 -9.98 17.10 -46.31
C ILE A 17 -8.73 16.72 -45.54
N THR A 18 -7.65 17.45 -45.77
CA THR A 18 -6.48 17.47 -44.89
C THR A 18 -6.91 18.07 -43.56
N GLY A 19 -7.55 17.26 -42.71
CA GLY A 19 -7.74 17.58 -41.32
C GLY A 19 -6.40 17.44 -40.61
N ASN A 20 -5.66 18.56 -40.51
CA ASN A 20 -4.66 18.72 -39.45
C ASN A 20 -5.41 18.69 -38.11
N VAL A 21 -5.69 17.47 -37.63
CA VAL A 21 -6.04 17.26 -36.23
C VAL A 21 -4.75 17.48 -35.47
N LEU A 22 -4.51 18.74 -35.09
CA LEU A 22 -3.57 19.06 -34.03
C LEU A 22 -4.07 18.29 -32.80
N ALA A 23 -3.45 17.13 -32.56
CA ALA A 23 -3.51 16.45 -31.29
C ALA A 23 -3.01 17.47 -30.27
N ALA A 24 -3.93 18.13 -29.57
CA ALA A 24 -3.61 18.89 -28.39
C ALA A 24 -3.04 17.88 -27.40
N GLU A 25 -1.70 17.82 -27.33
CA GLU A 25 -0.99 17.12 -26.27
C GLU A 25 -1.54 17.66 -24.96
N LYS A 26 -2.36 16.85 -24.29
CA LYS A 26 -2.75 17.11 -22.90
C LYS A 26 -1.44 17.10 -22.12
N LYS A 27 -0.85 18.28 -21.89
CA LYS A 27 0.20 18.47 -20.90
C LYS A 27 -0.31 17.83 -19.62
N ALA A 28 0.29 16.71 -19.23
CA ALA A 28 0.03 16.09 -17.94
C ALA A 28 0.21 17.19 -16.88
N ALA A 29 -0.82 17.39 -16.06
CA ALA A 29 -0.72 18.31 -14.95
C ALA A 29 0.52 17.94 -14.12
N PRO A 30 1.31 18.92 -13.65
CA PRO A 30 2.48 18.62 -12.83
C PRO A 30 2.03 17.77 -11.64
N ALA A 31 2.74 16.65 -11.41
CA ALA A 31 2.46 15.77 -10.29
C ALA A 31 2.46 16.61 -9.01
N GLU A 32 1.33 16.64 -8.29
CA GLU A 32 1.24 17.28 -6.98
C GLU A 32 2.38 16.74 -6.11
N LYS A 33 3.22 17.66 -5.61
CA LYS A 33 4.33 17.30 -4.72
C LYS A 33 3.72 16.68 -3.46
N ALA A 34 4.05 15.41 -3.19
CA ALA A 34 3.60 14.72 -1.99
C ALA A 34 3.95 15.56 -0.74
N MET A 35 2.99 15.67 0.19
CA MET A 35 3.23 16.38 1.44
C MET A 35 4.29 15.63 2.26
N PRO A 36 5.20 16.33 2.96
CA PRO A 36 6.18 15.67 3.81
C PRO A 36 5.45 14.91 4.92
N MET A 37 5.79 13.64 5.09
CA MET A 37 5.20 12.81 6.14
C MET A 37 5.89 13.12 7.46
N TYR A 38 5.16 13.06 8.58
CA TYR A 38 5.73 13.42 9.89
C TYR A 38 6.87 12.50 10.34
N TRP A 39 6.97 11.29 9.75
CA TRP A 39 8.04 10.33 10.00
C TRP A 39 9.23 10.45 9.06
N ASP A 40 9.25 11.43 8.14
CA ASP A 40 10.37 11.63 7.20
C ASP A 40 11.72 11.85 7.92
N LYS A 41 11.67 12.28 9.20
CA LYS A 41 12.83 12.52 10.06
C LYS A 41 13.08 11.40 11.08
N TRP A 42 12.30 10.33 11.05
CA TRP A 42 12.44 9.22 11.99
C TRP A 42 13.53 8.26 11.53
N ASP A 43 14.08 7.54 12.50
CA ASP A 43 14.98 6.44 12.21
C ASP A 43 14.22 5.31 11.52
N LYS A 44 14.87 4.70 10.52
CA LYS A 44 14.36 3.46 9.94
C LYS A 44 14.32 2.39 11.03
N GLY A 45 13.18 1.74 11.14
CA GLY A 45 13.07 0.49 11.86
C GLY A 45 13.87 -0.60 11.14
N THR A 46 13.93 -1.77 11.74
CA THR A 46 14.71 -2.88 11.19
C THR A 46 13.94 -3.71 10.20
N ALA A 47 12.61 -3.70 10.27
CA ALA A 47 11.74 -4.37 9.31
C ALA A 47 11.84 -3.66 7.96
N LYS A 48 12.42 -4.35 6.98
CA LYS A 48 12.47 -3.96 5.57
C LYS A 48 12.35 -5.21 4.74
N GLY A 49 11.65 -5.14 3.62
CA GLY A 49 11.47 -6.33 2.79
C GLY A 49 10.44 -6.12 1.71
N ILE A 50 10.04 -7.22 1.11
CA ILE A 50 8.95 -7.32 0.14
C ILE A 50 7.91 -8.25 0.73
N VAL A 51 6.63 -7.92 0.59
CA VAL A 51 5.56 -8.91 0.82
C VAL A 51 5.45 -9.74 -0.46
N PRO A 52 5.73 -11.06 -0.42
CA PRO A 52 5.63 -11.91 -1.60
C PRO A 52 4.24 -11.88 -2.25
N PRO A 53 4.15 -12.25 -3.54
CA PRO A 53 2.87 -12.40 -4.24
C PRO A 53 1.91 -13.38 -3.56
N CYS A 54 0.62 -13.26 -3.90
CA CYS A 54 -0.43 -14.17 -3.45
C CYS A 54 -0.09 -15.63 -3.75
N GLY A 55 -0.39 -16.52 -2.80
CA GLY A 55 -0.21 -17.96 -2.94
C GLY A 55 1.23 -18.45 -2.75
N VAL A 56 2.18 -17.57 -2.44
CA VAL A 56 3.53 -17.98 -2.07
C VAL A 56 3.53 -18.50 -0.64
N ASN A 57 3.93 -19.76 -0.47
CA ASN A 57 4.26 -20.32 0.84
C ASN A 57 5.70 -19.93 1.19
N VAL A 58 5.87 -19.05 2.18
CA VAL A 58 7.17 -18.51 2.59
C VAL A 58 7.90 -19.40 3.59
N LEU A 59 7.20 -20.31 4.28
CA LEU A 59 7.77 -21.19 5.29
C LEU A 59 8.94 -22.06 4.76
N PRO A 60 8.83 -22.76 3.60
CA PRO A 60 9.95 -23.53 3.06
C PRO A 60 11.09 -22.64 2.52
N LEU A 61 10.87 -21.33 2.41
CA LEU A 61 11.84 -20.35 1.92
C LEU A 61 12.56 -19.63 3.07
N GLY A 62 12.35 -20.07 4.32
CA GLY A 62 12.94 -19.46 5.51
C GLY A 62 12.15 -18.28 6.07
N GLY A 63 10.92 -18.03 5.59
CA GLY A 63 9.98 -17.11 6.21
C GLY A 63 9.36 -17.67 7.49
N ASP A 64 8.78 -16.79 8.30
CA ASP A 64 8.06 -17.16 9.53
C ASP A 64 6.53 -17.13 9.34
N ASP A 65 5.80 -17.62 10.34
CA ASP A 65 4.33 -17.64 10.33
C ASP A 65 3.73 -16.24 10.19
N ILE A 66 4.43 -15.19 10.63
CA ILE A 66 3.94 -13.82 10.54
C ILE A 66 4.07 -13.30 9.13
N LEU A 67 5.19 -13.58 8.46
CA LEU A 67 5.36 -13.27 7.04
C LEU A 67 4.32 -14.03 6.21
N GLN A 68 4.05 -15.31 6.52
CA GLN A 68 3.00 -16.06 5.85
C GLN A 68 1.63 -15.41 6.05
N ALA A 69 1.26 -15.10 7.30
CA ALA A 69 0.00 -14.39 7.59
C ALA A 69 -0.08 -13.01 6.90
N THR A 70 1.06 -12.33 6.74
CA THR A 70 1.15 -11.06 6.01
C THR A 70 0.88 -11.28 4.52
N VAL A 71 1.47 -12.31 3.90
CA VAL A 71 1.18 -12.67 2.50
C VAL A 71 -0.30 -12.96 2.31
N ASP A 72 -0.87 -13.80 3.16
CA ASP A 72 -2.27 -14.22 3.07
C ASP A 72 -3.23 -13.04 3.25
N THR A 73 -2.94 -12.16 4.21
CA THR A 73 -3.77 -10.98 4.52
C THR A 73 -3.73 -9.93 3.41
N TYR A 74 -2.54 -9.58 2.92
CA TYR A 74 -2.37 -8.45 2.01
C TYR A 74 -2.32 -8.84 0.53
N CYS A 75 -2.56 -10.13 0.21
CA CYS A 75 -2.51 -10.64 -1.14
C CYS A 75 -3.37 -9.84 -2.15
N ALA A 76 -4.56 -9.40 -1.73
CA ALA A 76 -5.50 -8.66 -2.57
C ALA A 76 -5.00 -7.25 -2.94
N VAL A 77 -4.18 -6.64 -2.08
CA VAL A 77 -3.67 -5.27 -2.28
C VAL A 77 -2.26 -5.23 -2.83
N LYS A 78 -1.55 -6.37 -2.91
CA LYS A 78 -0.21 -6.51 -3.51
C LYS A 78 0.74 -5.38 -3.06
N PRO A 79 1.02 -5.28 -1.76
CA PRO A 79 1.57 -4.05 -1.19
C PRO A 79 3.04 -3.82 -1.54
N GLY A 80 3.74 -4.84 -2.06
CA GLY A 80 5.07 -4.72 -2.61
C GLY A 80 6.14 -4.51 -1.54
N GLN A 81 7.14 -3.68 -1.86
CA GLN A 81 8.22 -3.35 -0.94
C GLN A 81 7.75 -2.47 0.22
N TYR A 82 8.23 -2.77 1.42
CA TYR A 82 7.97 -1.98 2.63
C TYR A 82 9.22 -1.49 3.33
N SER A 83 9.06 -0.36 4.01
CA SER A 83 10.05 0.21 4.94
C SER A 83 9.38 0.53 6.27
N SER A 84 10.02 0.16 7.38
CA SER A 84 9.56 0.56 8.70
C SER A 84 10.27 1.81 9.21
N TYR A 85 9.57 2.58 10.03
CA TYR A 85 10.11 3.72 10.78
C TYR A 85 9.61 3.62 12.21
N ILE A 86 10.46 3.96 13.18
CA ILE A 86 10.11 3.93 14.60
C ILE A 86 10.35 5.32 15.17
N ASN A 87 9.40 5.80 15.98
CA ASN A 87 9.55 7.09 16.65
C ASN A 87 10.81 7.06 17.53
N PRO A 88 11.78 7.98 17.35
CA PRO A 88 12.99 8.01 18.15
C PRO A 88 12.72 8.03 19.67
N ALA A 89 11.62 8.66 20.10
CA ALA A 89 11.22 8.72 21.50
C ALA A 89 10.89 7.36 22.14
N VAL A 90 10.59 6.34 21.33
CA VAL A 90 10.26 4.98 21.79
C VAL A 90 11.23 3.92 21.29
N MET A 91 12.32 4.34 20.63
CA MET A 91 13.32 3.44 20.03
C MET A 91 13.95 2.52 21.07
N ASP A 92 14.22 3.00 22.28
CA ASP A 92 14.79 2.18 23.35
C ASP A 92 13.83 1.08 23.81
N ILE A 93 12.53 1.39 23.87
CA ILE A 93 11.48 0.41 24.20
C ILE A 93 11.41 -0.64 23.09
N TYR A 94 11.42 -0.20 21.82
CA TYR A 94 11.44 -1.07 20.65
C TYR A 94 12.63 -2.04 20.64
N LYS A 95 13.86 -1.52 20.81
CA LYS A 95 15.08 -2.34 20.82
C LYS A 95 15.09 -3.37 21.95
N LYS A 96 14.53 -3.03 23.12
CA LYS A 96 14.41 -3.92 24.28
C LYS A 96 13.20 -4.87 24.18
N ARG A 97 12.42 -4.81 23.10
CA ARG A 97 11.15 -5.54 22.94
C ARG A 97 10.22 -5.32 24.14
N GLY A 98 10.13 -4.07 24.61
CA GLY A 98 9.29 -3.69 25.73
C GLY A 98 7.79 -3.67 25.38
N ASN A 99 6.93 -3.78 26.38
CA ASN A 99 5.47 -3.82 26.21
C ASN A 99 4.74 -2.56 26.68
N LYS A 100 5.45 -1.54 27.16
CA LYS A 100 4.89 -0.31 27.72
C LYS A 100 5.28 0.88 26.87
N TYR A 101 4.50 1.14 25.83
CA TYR A 101 4.64 2.34 25.02
C TYR A 101 3.86 3.52 25.64
N PRO A 102 4.45 4.72 25.67
CA PRO A 102 3.73 5.92 26.10
C PRO A 102 2.67 6.31 25.08
N ASP A 103 1.73 7.15 25.50
CA ASP A 103 0.73 7.71 24.60
C ASP A 103 1.38 8.51 23.46
N GLY A 104 0.87 8.31 22.25
CA GLY A 104 1.34 8.98 21.04
C GLY A 104 1.94 8.02 20.01
N LYS A 105 2.71 8.60 19.08
CA LYS A 105 3.12 7.91 17.86
C LYS A 105 4.21 6.91 18.11
N THR A 106 4.10 5.71 17.53
CA THR A 106 5.01 4.60 17.83
C THR A 106 5.80 4.15 16.62
N GLY A 107 5.12 3.75 15.55
CA GLY A 107 5.78 3.15 14.39
C GLY A 107 4.96 3.23 13.12
N ILE A 108 5.67 3.13 11.99
CA ILE A 108 5.13 3.24 10.64
C ILE A 108 5.63 2.04 9.83
N LEU A 109 4.76 1.49 9.00
CA LEU A 109 5.11 0.55 7.93
C LEU A 109 4.65 1.15 6.60
N GLU A 110 5.59 1.63 5.81
CA GLU A 110 5.34 2.37 4.56
C GLU A 110 5.40 1.45 3.35
N PHE A 111 4.36 1.50 2.50
CA PHE A 111 4.24 0.77 1.24
C PHE A 111 4.11 1.75 0.08
N LYS A 112 5.24 2.12 -0.52
CA LYS A 112 5.29 3.16 -1.56
C LYS A 112 4.53 2.78 -2.83
N GLU A 113 4.56 1.50 -3.22
CA GLU A 113 3.94 1.00 -4.45
C GLU A 113 2.43 1.20 -4.46
N ILE A 114 1.78 1.06 -3.30
CA ILE A 114 0.34 1.26 -3.14
C ILE A 114 -0.01 2.61 -2.51
N GLY A 115 0.98 3.47 -2.29
CA GLY A 115 0.77 4.85 -1.84
C GLY A 115 0.20 5.00 -0.43
N VAL A 116 0.43 4.02 0.46
CA VAL A 116 -0.08 4.07 1.85
C VAL A 116 1.00 3.77 2.88
N ALA A 117 0.73 4.15 4.13
CA ALA A 117 1.49 3.71 5.29
C ALA A 117 0.54 3.23 6.39
N PHE A 118 0.91 2.13 7.05
CA PHE A 118 0.22 1.65 8.24
C PHE A 118 0.86 2.31 9.45
N THR A 119 0.04 2.95 10.27
CA THR A 119 0.51 3.69 11.43
C THR A 119 0.09 3.00 12.71
N THR A 120 0.98 2.99 13.70
CA THR A 120 0.68 2.56 15.06
C THR A 120 0.95 3.71 16.01
N ASP A 121 -0.08 4.16 16.70
CA ASP A 121 -0.02 5.04 17.86
C ASP A 121 -0.40 4.24 19.11
N HIS A 122 -0.15 4.77 20.30
CA HIS A 122 -0.60 4.20 21.56
C HIS A 122 -1.44 5.21 22.34
N LYS A 123 -2.43 4.72 23.07
CA LYS A 123 -3.23 5.50 24.03
C LYS A 123 -3.65 4.62 25.19
N ASN A 124 -3.37 5.05 26.41
CA ASN A 124 -3.61 4.28 27.64
C ASN A 124 -3.02 2.86 27.56
N GLY A 125 -1.83 2.73 26.96
CA GLY A 125 -1.15 1.44 26.76
C GLY A 125 -1.77 0.51 25.71
N MET A 126 -2.80 0.95 24.99
CA MET A 126 -3.44 0.21 23.89
C MET A 126 -3.03 0.78 22.54
N PRO A 127 -2.83 -0.06 21.50
CA PRO A 127 -2.46 0.41 20.18
C PRO A 127 -3.68 1.02 19.47
N ILE A 128 -3.42 2.03 18.66
CA ILE A 128 -4.36 2.60 17.71
C ILE A 128 -3.73 2.43 16.33
N TYR A 129 -4.39 1.66 15.48
CA TYR A 129 -3.96 1.43 14.10
C TYR A 129 -4.74 2.31 13.13
N ASP A 130 -4.07 2.73 12.07
CA ASP A 130 -4.67 3.41 10.94
C ASP A 130 -3.89 3.09 9.65
N VAL A 131 -4.48 3.39 8.50
CA VAL A 131 -3.83 3.35 7.20
C VAL A 131 -3.97 4.72 6.59
N VAL A 132 -2.87 5.39 6.29
CA VAL A 132 -2.87 6.75 5.74
C VAL A 132 -2.31 6.79 4.33
N SER A 133 -2.85 7.70 3.51
CA SER A 133 -2.37 8.04 2.19
C SER A 133 -1.01 8.74 2.26
N LEU A 134 -0.04 8.30 1.46
CA LEU A 134 1.25 8.99 1.31
C LEU A 134 1.14 10.29 0.50
N LYS A 135 -0.01 10.54 -0.13
CA LYS A 135 -0.24 11.78 -0.90
C LYS A 135 -0.48 12.97 0.03
N ASP A 136 -1.35 12.79 1.01
CA ASP A 136 -1.88 13.86 1.84
C ASP A 136 -1.99 13.52 3.34
N GLY A 137 -1.53 12.35 3.75
CA GLY A 137 -1.51 11.89 5.14
C GLY A 137 -2.87 11.62 5.76
N LYS A 138 -3.95 11.64 4.96
CA LYS A 138 -5.30 11.36 5.45
C LYS A 138 -5.51 9.85 5.58
N SER A 139 -6.33 9.46 6.56
CA SER A 139 -6.76 8.08 6.69
C SER A 139 -7.49 7.61 5.42
N VAL A 140 -7.05 6.47 4.91
CA VAL A 140 -7.67 5.68 3.84
C VAL A 140 -8.04 4.29 4.35
N ALA A 141 -8.13 4.14 5.67
CA ALA A 141 -8.56 2.91 6.31
C ALA A 141 -9.92 2.46 5.76
N SER A 142 -10.00 1.19 5.37
CA SER A 142 -11.27 0.62 4.93
C SER A 142 -12.19 0.46 6.14
N LYS A 143 -13.48 0.75 5.93
CA LYS A 143 -14.55 0.48 6.90
C LYS A 143 -15.12 -0.93 6.77
N GLU A 144 -14.79 -1.64 5.70
CA GLU A 144 -15.23 -3.01 5.46
C GLU A 144 -14.46 -3.98 6.36
N LYS A 145 -15.19 -4.80 7.13
CA LYS A 145 -14.59 -5.79 8.02
C LYS A 145 -13.81 -6.83 7.22
N GLY A 146 -12.59 -7.14 7.66
CA GLY A 146 -11.71 -8.10 6.99
C GLY A 146 -10.98 -7.55 5.76
N HIS A 147 -11.26 -6.33 5.33
CA HIS A 147 -10.49 -5.69 4.26
C HIS A 147 -9.04 -5.48 4.72
N PRO A 148 -8.00 -5.73 3.89
CA PRO A 148 -6.60 -5.67 4.32
C PRO A 148 -6.18 -4.31 4.91
N LEU A 149 -6.78 -3.22 4.43
CA LEU A 149 -6.55 -1.86 4.94
C LEU A 149 -7.44 -1.46 6.12
N ASN A 150 -8.19 -2.39 6.73
CA ASN A 150 -9.00 -2.11 7.91
C ASN A 150 -8.14 -2.24 9.19
N PRO A 151 -8.14 -1.25 10.11
CA PRO A 151 -7.41 -1.30 11.37
C PRO A 151 -7.68 -2.53 12.26
N GLU A 152 -8.87 -3.13 12.17
CA GLU A 152 -9.21 -4.37 12.88
C GLU A 152 -8.31 -5.53 12.45
N VAL A 153 -7.93 -5.60 11.16
CA VAL A 153 -7.03 -6.62 10.63
C VAL A 153 -5.63 -6.48 11.26
N CYS A 154 -5.14 -5.25 11.41
CA CYS A 154 -3.89 -4.96 12.12
C CYS A 154 -3.96 -5.46 13.57
N ALA A 155 -5.05 -5.11 14.28
CA ALA A 155 -5.24 -5.50 15.67
C ALA A 155 -5.30 -7.02 15.85
N ASN A 156 -6.04 -7.72 14.99
CA ASN A 156 -6.19 -9.17 15.04
C ASN A 156 -4.87 -9.89 14.74
N CYS A 157 -4.12 -9.42 13.74
CA CYS A 157 -2.79 -9.96 13.42
C CYS A 157 -1.83 -9.80 14.62
N HIS A 158 -1.69 -8.58 15.14
CA HIS A 158 -0.80 -8.32 16.29
C HIS A 158 -1.22 -9.08 17.55
N ALA A 159 -2.53 -9.26 17.77
CA ALA A 159 -3.05 -10.05 18.89
C ALA A 159 -2.81 -11.57 18.73
N SER A 160 -2.74 -12.07 17.50
CA SER A 160 -2.46 -13.49 17.21
C SER A 160 -0.98 -13.83 17.42
N PHE A 161 -0.09 -12.84 17.28
CA PHE A 161 1.36 -13.01 17.38
C PHE A 161 1.98 -12.31 18.61
N LYS A 162 1.26 -12.22 19.74
CA LYS A 162 1.68 -11.47 20.96
C LYS A 162 3.08 -11.80 21.49
N GLN A 163 3.55 -13.03 21.31
CA GLN A 163 4.90 -13.44 21.76
C GLN A 163 6.01 -12.78 20.92
N VAL A 164 5.71 -12.48 19.66
CA VAL A 164 6.64 -11.81 18.75
C VAL A 164 6.39 -10.30 18.78
N CYS A 165 5.13 -9.89 18.66
CA CYS A 165 4.66 -8.50 18.65
C CYS A 165 4.38 -7.99 20.07
N VAL A 166 5.45 -7.89 20.85
CA VAL A 166 5.40 -7.40 22.24
C VAL A 166 5.06 -5.91 22.26
N GLY A 167 4.10 -5.52 23.10
CA GLY A 167 3.59 -4.14 23.11
C GLY A 167 2.98 -3.72 21.77
N PHE A 168 2.44 -4.69 21.02
CA PHE A 168 1.79 -4.44 19.74
C PHE A 168 2.71 -3.86 18.66
N VAL A 169 4.02 -3.98 18.86
CA VAL A 169 5.02 -3.68 17.84
C VAL A 169 5.88 -4.91 17.65
N CYS A 170 6.05 -5.29 16.40
CA CYS A 170 6.78 -6.49 16.06
C CYS A 170 8.27 -6.16 15.97
N GLY A 171 8.89 -6.09 17.14
CA GLY A 171 10.28 -5.74 17.34
C GLY A 171 11.23 -6.66 16.58
N ASN A 172 12.09 -6.05 15.76
CA ASN A 172 13.27 -6.62 15.12
C ASN A 172 13.17 -8.08 14.68
N ARG A 173 12.30 -8.30 13.68
CA ARG A 173 12.33 -9.47 12.80
C ARG A 173 13.17 -9.12 11.56
#